data_AF-A0A936JPM8-F1
#
_entry.id   AF-A0A936JPM8-F1
#
_cell.length_a   1.000
_cell.length_b   1.000
_cell.length_c   1.000
_cell.angle_alpha   90.00
_cell.angle_beta   90.00
_cell.angle_gamma   90.00
#
_symmetry.space_group_name_H-M   'P 1'
#
loop_
_entity.id
_entity.type
_entity.pdbx_description
1 polymer ?
#
loop_
_entity_poly.entity_id
_entity_poly.type
_entity_poly.pdbx_seq_one_letter_code
_entity_poly.pdbx_strand_id
1 'polypeptide(L)'
;MSLLFFWGCDAMIEPGQRIVTADYDQAAPPYMVAASPYRSPPMATVPIAAQCPPTPAIAPPPVPPSVAPSVAEDSHSDAVAQPDQVVHLATLYGRVAAHAGKRLKIEPLVTTSPSLPQTGGIAALQIALADAPDWLIFADVKLTSGVNYGETFEVELVSSDEELDAKEQPFESLPPGSRVRLEWEL
;
A
#
# COMPACT_ATOMS: atom_id res chain seq x y z
N MET A 1 29.36 -23.09 38.26
CA MET A 1 30.02 -22.20 37.30
C MET A 1 29.12 -22.16 36.07
N SER A 2 28.28 -21.13 35.99
CA SER A 2 27.41 -20.76 34.85
C SER A 2 26.79 -19.39 35.13
N LEU A 3 26.64 -18.62 34.06
CA LEU A 3 26.38 -17.18 33.91
C LEU A 3 24.97 -16.71 34.28
N LEU A 4 24.79 -15.37 34.38
CA LEU A 4 23.87 -14.61 33.50
C LEU A 4 24.07 -13.07 33.58
N PHE A 5 23.88 -12.41 32.43
CA PHE A 5 23.92 -10.96 32.16
C PHE A 5 22.49 -10.39 32.07
N PHE A 6 22.31 -9.09 32.34
CA PHE A 6 21.13 -8.33 31.93
C PHE A 6 21.48 -6.93 31.42
N TRP A 7 20.73 -6.51 30.40
CA TRP A 7 20.81 -5.25 29.66
C TRP A 7 19.48 -4.50 29.87
N GLY A 8 19.56 -3.21 30.20
CA GLY A 8 18.43 -2.31 30.34
C GLY A 8 18.94 -0.91 30.69
N CYS A 9 18.64 0.09 29.87
CA CYS A 9 18.89 1.49 30.21
C CYS A 9 17.54 2.16 30.46
N ASP A 10 17.19 2.20 31.74
CA ASP A 10 16.14 3.00 32.34
C ASP A 10 16.67 4.45 32.46
N ALA A 11 16.07 5.40 31.75
CA ALA A 11 16.42 6.80 31.89
C ALA A 11 15.73 7.37 33.14
N MET A 12 16.42 7.26 34.28
CA MET A 12 16.03 7.94 35.52
C MET A 12 16.16 9.46 35.36
N ILE A 13 15.03 10.17 35.49
CA ILE A 13 14.98 11.63 35.63
C ILE A 13 15.00 11.94 37.14
N GLU A 14 16.02 12.67 37.60
CA GLU A 14 16.16 13.06 39.01
C GLU A 14 15.15 14.15 39.43
N PRO A 15 14.59 14.08 40.66
CA PRO A 15 13.72 15.12 41.20
C PRO A 15 14.54 16.36 41.60
N GLY A 16 14.54 17.37 40.74
CA GLY A 16 15.20 18.65 40.99
C GLY A 16 15.73 19.37 39.74
N GLN A 17 15.80 18.67 38.61
CA GLN A 17 16.17 19.30 37.34
C GLN A 17 15.01 20.12 36.78
N ARG A 18 15.16 21.46 36.82
CA ARG A 18 14.33 22.34 36.00
C ARG A 18 14.61 22.04 34.54
N ILE A 19 13.59 21.59 33.83
CA ILE A 19 13.58 21.51 32.37
C ILE A 19 13.83 22.92 31.84
N VAL A 20 15.01 23.13 31.26
CA VAL A 20 15.27 24.30 30.42
C VAL A 20 14.59 24.00 29.09
N THR A 21 13.34 24.47 28.94
CA THR A 21 12.76 24.63 27.61
C THR A 21 13.67 25.59 26.85
N ALA A 22 14.28 25.09 25.78
CA ALA A 22 14.95 25.96 24.83
C ALA A 22 13.89 26.89 24.24
N ASP A 23 13.86 28.12 24.75
CA ASP A 23 13.16 29.24 24.14
C ASP A 23 13.79 29.41 22.76
N TYR A 24 13.00 29.14 21.73
CA TYR A 24 13.42 29.23 20.33
C TYR A 24 13.47 30.73 19.98
N ASP A 25 14.57 31.37 20.34
CA ASP A 25 14.87 32.78 20.08
C ASP A 25 14.94 33.05 18.57
N GLN A 26 13.77 33.40 18.04
CA GLN A 26 13.47 34.61 17.28
C GLN A 26 14.65 35.37 16.64
N ALA A 27 15.15 34.87 15.50
CA ALA A 27 15.87 35.70 14.53
C ALA A 27 15.57 35.29 13.08
N ALA A 28 14.31 35.42 12.66
CA ALA A 28 13.95 35.43 11.24
C ALA A 28 13.67 36.89 10.81
N PRO A 29 14.31 37.39 9.73
CA PRO A 29 14.10 38.76 9.27
C PRO A 29 12.69 38.97 8.71
N PRO A 30 12.10 40.17 8.85
CA PRO A 30 10.81 40.50 8.25
C PRO A 30 10.97 40.73 6.75
N TYR A 31 10.86 39.68 5.93
CA TYR A 31 10.61 39.88 4.51
C TYR A 31 9.11 40.13 4.30
N MET A 32 8.88 41.27 3.67
CA MET A 32 7.60 41.93 3.46
C MET A 32 6.57 41.00 2.81
N VAL A 33 5.39 40.95 3.42
CA VAL A 33 4.17 40.44 2.78
C VAL A 33 3.77 41.43 1.69
N ALA A 34 4.22 41.18 0.46
CA ALA A 34 3.64 41.81 -0.71
C ALA A 34 2.23 41.22 -0.91
N ALA A 35 1.21 41.99 -0.56
CA ALA A 35 -0.16 41.72 -0.93
C ALA A 35 -0.30 41.80 -2.45
N SER A 36 -0.14 40.66 -3.14
CA SER A 36 -0.55 40.54 -4.52
C SER A 36 -2.09 40.58 -4.58
N PRO A 37 -2.72 41.57 -5.24
CA PRO A 37 -4.14 41.50 -5.51
C PRO A 37 -4.40 40.31 -6.44
N TYR A 38 -5.13 39.34 -5.90
CA TYR A 38 -5.63 38.17 -6.60
C TYR A 38 -6.49 38.64 -7.78
N ARG A 39 -5.93 38.62 -9.00
CA ARG A 39 -6.68 38.84 -10.23
C ARG A 39 -7.15 37.49 -10.73
N SER A 40 -8.40 37.15 -10.42
CA SER A 40 -9.04 35.92 -10.92
C SER A 40 -8.93 35.87 -12.45
N PRO A 41 -8.45 34.77 -13.04
CA PRO A 41 -8.50 34.61 -14.49
C PRO A 41 -9.97 34.54 -14.94
N PRO A 42 -10.32 35.11 -16.11
CA PRO A 42 -11.64 34.93 -16.68
C PRO A 42 -11.89 33.44 -16.92
N MET A 43 -13.06 32.95 -16.52
CA MET A 43 -13.48 31.57 -16.76
C MET A 43 -13.35 31.27 -18.26
N ALA A 44 -12.51 30.29 -18.61
CA ALA A 44 -12.47 29.77 -19.95
C ALA A 44 -13.82 29.07 -20.21
N THR A 45 -14.61 29.62 -21.12
CA THR A 45 -15.78 28.96 -21.69
C THR A 45 -15.31 27.68 -22.37
N VAL A 46 -15.59 26.53 -21.75
CA VAL A 46 -15.35 25.23 -22.37
C VAL A 46 -16.39 25.07 -23.50
N PRO A 47 -15.96 24.83 -24.75
CA PRO A 47 -16.89 24.50 -25.82
C PRO A 47 -17.57 23.16 -25.50
N ILE A 48 -18.90 23.15 -25.60
CA ILE A 48 -19.74 21.97 -25.51
C ILE A 48 -19.27 21.00 -26.61
N ALA A 49 -18.61 19.91 -26.20
CA ALA A 49 -18.26 18.84 -27.11
C ALA A 49 -19.54 18.19 -27.64
N ALA A 50 -19.57 18.01 -28.96
CA ALA A 50 -20.66 17.45 -29.73
C ALA A 50 -21.14 16.12 -29.14
N GLN A 51 -22.47 15.95 -29.11
CA GLN A 51 -23.13 14.70 -28.78
C GLN A 51 -22.69 13.62 -29.78
N CYS A 52 -22.06 12.56 -29.27
CA CYS A 52 -21.81 11.36 -30.06
C CYS A 52 -23.14 10.76 -30.53
N PRO A 53 -23.24 10.27 -31.79
CA PRO A 53 -24.42 9.59 -32.27
C PRO A 53 -24.67 8.28 -31.49
N PRO A 54 -25.93 7.84 -31.36
CA PRO A 54 -26.26 6.59 -30.70
C PRO A 54 -25.69 5.40 -31.49
N THR A 55 -24.95 4.54 -30.79
CA THR A 55 -24.48 3.25 -31.32
C THR A 55 -25.69 2.39 -31.73
N PRO A 56 -25.75 1.85 -32.97
CA PRO A 56 -26.79 0.92 -33.35
C PRO A 56 -26.67 -0.38 -32.54
N ALA A 57 -27.79 -0.84 -32.00
CA ALA A 57 -27.89 -2.11 -31.29
C ALA A 57 -27.60 -3.27 -32.25
N ILE A 58 -26.48 -3.97 -32.02
CA ILE A 58 -26.15 -5.22 -32.70
C ILE A 58 -26.99 -6.32 -32.06
N ALA A 59 -27.83 -6.99 -32.87
CA ALA A 59 -28.60 -8.14 -32.45
C ALA A 59 -27.66 -9.30 -32.04
N PRO A 60 -27.98 -10.06 -30.97
CA PRO A 60 -27.18 -11.22 -30.59
C PRO A 60 -27.24 -12.29 -31.69
N PRO A 61 -26.13 -13.01 -31.95
CA PRO A 61 -26.14 -14.14 -32.87
C PRO A 61 -27.07 -15.26 -32.35
N PRO A 62 -27.69 -16.06 -33.23
CA PRO A 62 -28.52 -17.19 -32.83
C PRO A 62 -27.69 -18.20 -32.04
N VAL A 63 -28.23 -18.61 -30.88
CA VAL A 63 -27.65 -19.65 -30.03
C VAL A 63 -27.66 -20.98 -30.80
N PRO A 64 -26.52 -21.71 -30.94
CA PRO A 64 -26.51 -23.03 -31.55
C PRO A 64 -27.36 -24.01 -30.71
N PRO A 65 -28.00 -25.02 -31.34
CA PRO A 65 -28.81 -26.00 -30.63
C PRO A 65 -27.96 -26.76 -29.60
N SER A 66 -28.49 -26.85 -28.38
CA SER A 66 -27.94 -27.63 -27.28
C SER A 66 -27.90 -29.11 -27.68
N VAL A 67 -26.71 -29.61 -28.02
CA VAL A 67 -26.47 -31.04 -28.18
C VAL A 67 -26.14 -31.59 -26.79
N ALA A 68 -27.07 -32.31 -26.21
CA ALA A 68 -26.84 -33.09 -25.00
C ALA A 68 -25.79 -34.17 -25.28
N PRO A 69 -24.66 -34.25 -24.56
CA PRO A 69 -23.81 -35.42 -24.62
C PRO A 69 -24.46 -36.51 -23.76
N SER A 70 -24.92 -37.54 -24.45
CA SER A 70 -25.31 -38.81 -23.87
C SER A 70 -24.11 -39.75 -23.91
N VAL A 71 -23.95 -40.51 -22.83
CA VAL A 71 -23.25 -41.81 -22.74
C VAL A 71 -21.77 -41.82 -22.33
N ALA A 72 -21.55 -42.73 -21.36
CA ALA A 72 -20.38 -43.53 -21.00
C ALA A 72 -19.35 -42.91 -20.05
N GLU A 73 -19.51 -43.32 -18.79
CA GLU A 73 -18.41 -43.57 -17.86
C GLU A 73 -17.41 -44.55 -18.50
N ASP A 74 -16.21 -44.06 -18.82
CA ASP A 74 -15.02 -44.89 -18.88
C ASP A 74 -13.96 -44.24 -17.97
N SER A 75 -13.76 -44.86 -16.81
CA SER A 75 -12.78 -44.46 -15.81
C SER A 75 -11.38 -44.87 -16.27
N HIS A 76 -10.79 -44.07 -17.14
CA HIS A 76 -9.35 -44.03 -17.33
C HIS A 76 -8.82 -42.77 -16.65
N SER A 77 -8.23 -42.95 -15.46
CA SER A 77 -7.52 -41.89 -14.75
C SER A 77 -6.18 -41.65 -15.45
N ASP A 78 -6.23 -40.95 -16.58
CA ASP A 78 -5.09 -40.19 -17.07
C ASP A 78 -4.90 -39.04 -16.08
N ALA A 79 -3.77 -39.05 -15.37
CA ALA A 79 -3.35 -37.93 -14.54
C ALA A 79 -3.09 -36.73 -15.46
N VAL A 80 -4.14 -35.93 -15.68
CA VAL A 80 -4.07 -34.67 -16.43
C VAL A 80 -3.05 -33.79 -15.71
N ALA A 81 -1.87 -33.65 -16.30
CA ALA A 81 -0.86 -32.69 -15.86
C ALA A 81 -1.53 -31.32 -15.83
N GLN A 82 -1.69 -30.75 -14.64
CA GLN A 82 -2.26 -29.43 -14.51
C GLN A 82 -1.32 -28.44 -15.20
N PRO A 83 -1.85 -27.50 -16.02
CA PRO A 83 -1.03 -26.53 -16.69
C PRO A 83 -0.26 -25.69 -15.67
N ASP A 84 1.00 -25.40 -16.00
CA ASP A 84 1.89 -24.55 -15.22
C ASP A 84 1.23 -23.19 -14.98
N GLN A 85 0.86 -22.90 -13.73
CA GLN A 85 0.16 -21.68 -13.37
C GLN A 85 1.18 -20.54 -13.24
N VAL A 86 1.22 -19.65 -14.23
CA VAL A 86 2.07 -18.46 -14.20
C VAL A 86 1.40 -17.40 -13.33
N VAL A 87 1.98 -17.11 -12.16
CA VAL A 87 1.55 -16.01 -11.29
C VAL A 87 2.24 -14.72 -11.71
N HIS A 88 1.47 -13.71 -12.08
CA HIS A 88 1.98 -12.39 -12.43
C HIS A 88 2.02 -11.50 -11.17
N LEU A 89 3.22 -11.10 -10.77
CA LEU A 89 3.43 -10.20 -9.64
C LEU A 89 3.54 -8.75 -10.12
N ALA A 90 2.89 -7.85 -9.41
CA ALA A 90 2.97 -6.41 -9.58
C ALA A 90 3.58 -5.75 -8.33
N THR A 91 4.27 -4.63 -8.53
CA THR A 91 4.99 -3.94 -7.45
C THR A 91 4.68 -2.45 -7.42
N LEU A 92 4.44 -1.92 -6.22
CA LEU A 92 4.27 -0.50 -5.93
C LEU A 92 5.27 -0.09 -4.85
N TYR A 93 5.99 0.98 -5.11
CA TYR A 93 6.90 1.59 -4.15
C TYR A 93 6.29 2.87 -3.58
N GLY A 94 6.49 3.07 -2.28
CA GLY A 94 5.91 4.19 -1.55
C GLY A 94 6.70 4.60 -0.33
N ARG A 95 6.12 5.51 0.45
CA ARG A 95 6.61 5.92 1.78
C ARG A 95 5.52 5.85 2.81
N VAL A 96 5.88 5.49 4.04
CA VAL A 96 4.97 5.59 5.19
C VAL A 96 4.72 7.06 5.49
N ALA A 97 3.47 7.50 5.35
CA ALA A 97 3.05 8.83 5.76
C ALA A 97 2.66 8.86 7.24
N ALA A 98 1.98 7.81 7.72
CA ALA A 98 1.58 7.67 9.11
C ALA A 98 1.34 6.19 9.46
N HIS A 99 1.51 5.84 10.73
CA HIS A 99 1.25 4.50 11.26
C HIS A 99 0.47 4.60 12.57
N ALA A 100 -0.61 3.84 12.70
CA ALA A 100 -1.49 3.83 13.86
C ALA A 100 -2.09 2.44 14.11
N GLY A 101 -1.51 1.72 15.06
CA GLY A 101 -1.95 0.35 15.39
C GLY A 101 -1.77 -0.59 14.22
N LYS A 102 -2.87 -1.13 13.67
CA LYS A 102 -2.84 -2.00 12.47
C LYS A 102 -2.95 -1.21 11.15
N ARG A 103 -3.20 0.09 11.19
CA ARG A 103 -3.44 0.90 9.99
C ARG A 103 -2.20 1.68 9.60
N LEU A 104 -1.86 1.62 8.33
CA LEU A 104 -0.72 2.32 7.74
C LEU A 104 -1.21 3.20 6.60
N LYS A 105 -0.76 4.45 6.57
CA LYS A 105 -0.94 5.38 5.45
C LYS A 105 0.31 5.36 4.59
N ILE A 106 0.14 5.07 3.31
CA ILE A 106 1.23 4.98 2.35
C ILE A 106 1.03 6.05 1.28
N GLU A 107 2.07 6.83 1.02
CA GLU A 107 2.17 7.71 -0.14
C GLU A 107 2.78 6.91 -1.31
N PRO A 108 2.03 6.67 -2.40
CA PRO A 108 2.53 5.96 -3.56
C PRO A 108 3.48 6.85 -4.36
N LEU A 109 4.65 6.29 -4.72
CA LEU A 109 5.67 7.01 -5.49
C LEU A 109 5.77 6.49 -6.92
N VAL A 110 5.84 5.16 -7.09
CA VAL A 110 6.02 4.54 -8.41
C VAL A 110 5.43 3.13 -8.44
N THR A 111 4.83 2.76 -9.56
CA THR A 111 4.44 1.37 -9.87
C THR A 111 5.33 0.82 -10.97
N THR A 112 5.57 -0.49 -10.95
CA THR A 112 6.14 -1.21 -12.09
C THR A 112 5.07 -1.86 -12.97
N SER A 113 3.82 -1.90 -12.50
CA SER A 113 2.69 -2.52 -13.20
C SER A 113 1.69 -1.48 -13.72
N PRO A 114 1.08 -1.69 -14.91
CA PRO A 114 0.00 -0.85 -15.40
C PRO A 114 -1.29 -0.96 -14.56
N SER A 115 -1.48 -2.07 -13.85
CA SER A 115 -2.60 -2.25 -12.94
C SER A 115 -2.26 -1.71 -11.56
N LEU A 116 -3.25 -1.12 -10.89
CA LEU A 116 -3.16 -0.71 -9.50
C LEU A 116 -3.81 -1.77 -8.61
N PRO A 117 -3.32 -1.93 -7.37
CA PRO A 117 -3.92 -2.88 -6.45
C PRO A 117 -5.34 -2.42 -6.09
N GLN A 118 -6.25 -3.38 -5.99
CA GLN A 118 -7.67 -3.10 -5.74
C GLN A 118 -7.98 -3.07 -4.24
N THR A 119 -8.96 -2.25 -3.85
CA THR A 119 -9.48 -2.24 -2.48
C THR A 119 -9.96 -3.64 -2.09
N GLY A 120 -9.54 -4.11 -0.92
CA GLY A 120 -9.82 -5.45 -0.40
C GLY A 120 -8.78 -6.50 -0.80
N GLY A 121 -7.91 -6.19 -1.77
CA GLY A 121 -6.80 -7.06 -2.18
C GLY A 121 -5.75 -7.21 -1.07
N ILE A 122 -5.06 -8.35 -1.10
CA ILE A 122 -3.94 -8.65 -0.19
C ILE A 122 -2.63 -8.40 -0.96
N ALA A 123 -1.68 -7.77 -0.29
CA ALA A 123 -0.35 -7.52 -0.80
C ALA A 123 0.68 -7.82 0.29
N ALA A 124 1.86 -8.31 -0.11
CA ALA A 124 3.00 -8.43 0.78
C ALA A 124 3.63 -7.04 0.96
N LEU A 125 3.68 -6.55 2.20
CA LEU A 125 4.36 -5.31 2.57
C LEU A 125 5.81 -5.61 2.93
N GLN A 126 6.71 -4.91 2.27
CA GLN A 126 8.14 -5.01 2.49
C GLN A 126 8.73 -3.64 2.80
N ILE A 127 9.76 -3.62 3.65
CA ILE A 127 10.42 -2.39 4.09
C ILE A 127 11.89 -2.40 3.68
N ALA A 128 12.40 -1.23 3.30
CA ALA A 128 13.83 -1.06 3.04
C ALA A 128 14.57 -0.83 4.36
N LEU A 129 15.68 -1.52 4.56
CA LEU A 129 16.63 -1.20 5.63
C LEU A 129 17.51 -0.02 5.20
N ALA A 130 17.85 0.86 6.14
CA ALA A 130 18.60 2.09 5.85
C ALA A 130 19.96 1.83 5.14
N ASP A 131 20.60 0.71 5.47
CA ASP A 131 21.97 0.39 5.03
C ASP A 131 22.04 -0.88 4.15
N ALA A 132 20.91 -1.48 3.78
CA ALA A 132 20.89 -2.69 2.94
C ALA A 132 20.12 -2.45 1.64
N PRO A 133 20.58 -3.01 0.51
CA PRO A 133 19.81 -3.02 -0.73
C PRO A 133 18.59 -3.96 -0.65
N ASP A 134 18.53 -4.80 0.38
CA ASP A 134 17.53 -5.85 0.53
C ASP A 134 16.23 -5.32 1.16
N TRP A 135 15.12 -5.85 0.66
CA TRP A 135 13.78 -5.60 1.18
C TRP A 135 13.42 -6.72 2.14
N LEU A 136 12.98 -6.36 3.35
CA LEU A 136 12.46 -7.34 4.32
C LEU A 136 10.95 -7.42 4.23
N ILE A 137 10.42 -8.63 4.14
CA ILE A 137 8.99 -8.89 4.32
C ILE A 137 8.62 -8.51 5.76
N PHE A 138 7.71 -7.56 5.88
CA PHE A 138 7.26 -7.03 7.16
C PHE A 138 5.95 -7.67 7.60
N ALA A 139 4.97 -7.71 6.70
CA ALA A 139 3.65 -8.29 6.96
C ALA A 139 2.86 -8.43 5.65
N ASP A 140 1.77 -9.18 5.70
CA ASP A 140 0.71 -9.05 4.69
C ASP A 140 -0.19 -7.87 5.04
N VAL A 141 -0.66 -7.17 4.02
CA VAL A 141 -1.59 -6.04 4.18
C VAL A 141 -2.81 -6.20 3.31
N LYS A 142 -3.93 -5.74 3.83
CA LYS A 142 -5.18 -5.58 3.08
C LYS A 142 -5.38 -4.12 2.72
N LEU A 143 -5.64 -3.84 1.45
CA LEU A 143 -5.93 -2.48 1.01
C LEU A 143 -7.33 -2.07 1.47
N THR A 144 -7.44 -0.99 2.22
CA THR A 144 -8.75 -0.49 2.72
C THR A 144 -9.30 0.65 1.88
N SER A 145 -8.46 1.25 1.03
CA SER A 145 -8.82 2.36 0.13
C SER A 145 -8.14 2.20 -1.23
N GLY A 146 -8.68 2.87 -2.25
CA GLY A 146 -8.13 2.85 -3.60
C GLY A 146 -6.82 3.63 -3.70
N VAL A 147 -5.93 3.19 -4.60
CA VAL A 147 -4.64 3.84 -4.83
C VAL A 147 -4.78 4.92 -5.90
N ASN A 148 -4.43 6.16 -5.55
CA ASN A 148 -4.29 7.28 -6.48
C ASN A 148 -2.89 7.90 -6.32
N TYR A 149 -2.22 8.23 -7.42
CA TYR A 149 -0.92 8.90 -7.35
C TYR A 149 -1.04 10.31 -6.77
N GLY A 150 -0.11 10.65 -5.87
CA GLY A 150 -0.10 11.95 -5.19
C GLY A 150 -1.06 12.04 -3.99
N GLU A 151 -1.83 10.98 -3.70
CA GLU A 151 -2.68 10.89 -2.52
C GLU A 151 -2.22 9.72 -1.64
N THR A 152 -2.32 9.88 -0.32
CA THR A 152 -2.07 8.77 0.60
C THR A 152 -3.24 7.80 0.58
N PHE A 153 -2.96 6.50 0.54
CA PHE A 153 -3.97 5.46 0.74
C PHE A 153 -3.70 4.68 2.03
N GLU A 154 -4.75 4.10 2.57
CA GLU A 154 -4.75 3.30 3.79
C GLU A 154 -4.67 1.80 3.47
N VAL A 155 -3.83 1.11 4.25
CA VAL A 155 -3.75 -0.35 4.31
C VAL A 155 -3.85 -0.81 5.76
N GLU A 156 -4.31 -2.05 5.95
CA GLU A 156 -4.44 -2.70 7.25
C GLU A 156 -3.53 -3.93 7.31
N LEU A 157 -2.69 -4.00 8.34
CA LEU A 157 -1.81 -5.14 8.63
C LEU A 157 -2.67 -6.37 8.96
N VAL A 158 -2.52 -7.41 8.16
CA VAL A 158 -3.14 -8.72 8.39
C VAL A 158 -2.14 -9.54 9.19
N SER A 159 -2.51 -9.90 10.41
CA SER A 159 -1.72 -10.83 11.21
C SER A 159 -1.92 -12.22 10.61
N SER A 160 -0.88 -12.81 10.02
CA SER A 160 -0.94 -14.18 9.52
C SER A 160 -0.92 -15.11 10.74
N ASP A 161 -2.11 -15.61 11.09
CA ASP A 161 -2.44 -16.29 12.35
C ASP A 161 -1.78 -17.67 12.54
N GLU A 162 -0.91 -18.14 11.63
CA GLU A 162 -0.55 -19.56 11.60
C GLU A 162 0.94 -19.91 11.81
N GLU A 163 1.90 -18.96 11.86
CA GLU A 163 3.31 -19.39 11.96
C GLU A 163 4.29 -18.39 12.61
N LEU A 164 3.84 -17.50 13.49
CA LEU A 164 4.74 -16.66 14.29
C LEU A 164 4.64 -16.98 15.79
N ASP A 165 4.65 -18.27 16.13
CA ASP A 165 5.02 -18.77 17.45
C ASP A 165 6.54 -18.61 17.69
N ALA A 166 7.06 -17.38 17.66
CA ALA A 166 8.34 -17.03 18.25
C ALA A 166 8.56 -15.51 18.22
N LYS A 167 8.14 -14.87 19.32
CA LYS A 167 8.23 -13.43 19.64
C LYS A 167 7.07 -12.64 19.04
N GLU A 168 6.08 -12.41 19.91
CA GLU A 168 5.23 -11.22 19.94
C GLU A 168 6.10 -9.95 20.01
N GLN A 169 6.90 -9.68 18.97
CA GLN A 169 7.52 -8.40 18.83
C GLN A 169 6.37 -7.47 18.43
N PRO A 170 5.92 -6.55 19.31
CA PRO A 170 4.88 -5.61 18.95
C PRO A 170 5.31 -4.98 17.63
N PHE A 171 4.42 -4.93 16.62
CA PHE A 171 4.70 -4.32 15.33
C PHE A 171 5.35 -2.96 15.59
N GLU A 172 6.68 -2.93 15.50
CA GLU A 172 7.42 -1.77 15.96
C GLU A 172 7.01 -0.65 15.02
N SER A 173 6.58 0.46 15.60
CA SER A 173 5.89 1.46 14.80
C SER A 173 6.80 1.92 13.67
N LEU A 174 6.39 1.69 12.43
CA LEU A 174 7.19 2.09 11.27
C LEU A 174 7.32 3.62 11.28
N PRO A 175 8.55 4.16 11.31
CA PRO A 175 8.73 5.60 11.36
C PRO A 175 8.21 6.26 10.08
N PRO A 176 7.54 7.42 10.15
CA PRO A 176 7.18 8.19 8.97
C PRO A 176 8.40 8.45 8.08
N GLY A 177 8.19 8.33 6.77
CA GLY A 177 9.26 8.43 5.76
C GLY A 177 9.94 7.10 5.40
N SER A 178 9.65 6.02 6.13
CA SER A 178 10.14 4.66 5.80
C SER A 178 9.75 4.29 4.37
N ARG A 179 10.70 3.75 3.60
CA ARG A 179 10.46 3.29 2.23
C ARG A 179 9.81 1.91 2.26
N VAL A 180 8.73 1.78 1.50
CA VAL A 180 7.95 0.55 1.45
C VAL A 180 7.77 0.06 0.02
N ARG A 181 7.60 -1.24 -0.12
CA ARG A 181 7.30 -1.94 -1.36
C ARG A 181 6.11 -2.86 -1.11
N LEU A 182 5.05 -2.70 -1.88
CA LEU A 182 3.89 -3.58 -1.90
C LEU A 182 3.99 -4.48 -3.13
N GLU A 183 3.87 -5.79 -2.93
CA GLU A 183 3.79 -6.78 -4.00
C GLU A 183 2.44 -7.51 -3.95
N TRP A 184 1.74 -7.60 -5.08
CA TRP A 184 0.45 -8.29 -5.17
C TRP A 184 0.34 -9.11 -6.47
N GLU A 185 -0.55 -10.10 -6.44
CA GLU A 185 -0.88 -10.93 -7.60
C GLU A 185 -1.94 -10.24 -8.46
N LEU A 186 -1.79 -10.35 -9.79
CA LEU A 186 -2.72 -9.79 -10.78
C LEU A 186 -3.85 -10.72 -11.18
#